data_AF-A0A0C1JDY1-F1
#
_entry.id   AF-A0A0C1JDY1-F1
#
_cell.length_a   1.000
_cell.length_b   1.000
_cell.length_c   1.000
_cell.angle_alpha   90.00
_cell.angle_beta   90.00
_cell.angle_gamma   90.00
#
_symmetry.space_group_name_H-M   'P 1'
#
loop_
_entity.id
_entity.type
_entity.pdbx_description
1 polymer ?
#
loop_
_entity_poly.entity_id
_entity_poly.type
_entity_poly.pdbx_seq_one_letter_code
_entity_poly.pdbx_strand_id
1 'polypeptide(L)'
;MGSQSYNAIKAALFDHLEQASGKRVADNHKVETHIGKDAVDLDAFLRDVNNLPRYRSDGLFLTSAKVPPSASVDQLLNAVVQNYRDRGWLVTLP
;
A
#
# COMPACT_ATOMS: atom_id res chain seq x y z
N MET A 1 -4.58 12.51 17.07
CA MET A 1 -3.84 12.70 15.80
C MET A 1 -2.57 11.86 15.88
N GLY A 2 -2.30 11.05 14.85
CA GLY A 2 -1.16 10.11 14.84
C GLY A 2 0.00 10.59 13.97
N SER A 3 1.17 9.96 14.15
CA SER A 3 2.37 10.18 13.34
C SER A 3 2.86 8.85 12.78
N GLN A 4 3.32 8.84 11.52
CA GLN A 4 3.93 7.69 10.88
C GLN A 4 5.22 8.09 10.15
N SER A 5 6.19 7.18 10.11
CA SER A 5 7.39 7.35 9.28
C SER A 5 7.16 6.77 7.89
N TYR A 6 7.57 7.51 6.85
CA TYR A 6 7.56 7.03 5.46
C TYR A 6 8.27 5.68 5.31
N ASN A 7 9.46 5.54 5.91
CA ASN A 7 10.24 4.30 5.85
C ASN A 7 9.52 3.13 6.54
N ALA A 8 8.80 3.39 7.63
CA ALA A 8 8.04 2.36 8.33
C ALA A 8 6.78 1.94 7.56
N ILE A 9 6.16 2.85 6.81
CA ILE A 9 5.05 2.51 5.90
C ILE A 9 5.60 1.71 4.71
N LYS A 10 6.70 2.17 4.10
CA LYS A 10 7.36 1.50 2.99
C LYS A 10 7.76 0.08 3.33
N ALA A 11 8.47 -0.12 4.45
CA ALA A 11 8.89 -1.45 4.88
C ALA A 11 7.71 -2.41 5.05
N ALA A 12 6.66 -1.99 5.76
CA ALA A 12 5.48 -2.83 5.98
C ALA A 12 4.76 -3.20 4.67
N LEU A 13 4.65 -2.25 3.73
CA LEU A 13 4.04 -2.50 2.43
C LEU A 13 4.89 -3.47 1.59
N PHE A 14 6.21 -3.27 1.57
CA PHE A 14 7.14 -4.09 0.81
C PHE A 14 7.19 -5.51 1.36
N ASP A 15 7.29 -5.67 2.68
CA ASP A 15 7.28 -6.99 3.32
C ASP A 15 6.01 -7.76 2.98
N HIS A 16 4.86 -7.08 2.98
CA HIS A 16 3.58 -7.71 2.62
C HIS A 16 3.51 -8.10 1.14
N LEU A 17 3.98 -7.25 0.23
CA LEU A 17 4.08 -7.56 -1.20
C LEU A 17 5.04 -8.73 -1.47
N GLU A 18 6.15 -8.79 -0.75
CA GLU A 18 7.13 -9.88 -0.86
C GLU A 18 6.54 -11.20 -0.33
N GLN A 19 5.81 -11.17 0.78
CA GLN A 19 5.11 -12.33 1.33
C GLN A 19 4.00 -12.84 0.39
N ALA A 20 3.24 -11.93 -0.21
CA ALA A 20 2.16 -12.28 -1.14
C ALA A 20 2.71 -12.89 -2.44
N SER A 21 3.83 -12.36 -2.96
CA SER A 21 4.34 -12.75 -4.28
C SER A 21 5.49 -13.75 -4.26
N GLY A 22 6.17 -13.91 -3.12
CA GLY A 22 7.44 -14.65 -3.01
C GLY A 22 8.60 -14.04 -3.80
N LYS A 23 8.52 -12.74 -4.14
CA LYS A 23 9.50 -12.05 -5.00
C LYS A 23 9.96 -10.78 -4.33
N ARG A 24 11.24 -10.45 -4.54
CA ARG A 24 11.81 -9.18 -4.11
C ARG A 24 11.04 -8.01 -4.74
N VAL A 25 10.64 -7.06 -3.91
CA VAL A 25 9.84 -5.89 -4.28
C VAL A 25 10.76 -4.70 -4.58
N ALA A 26 10.45 -3.92 -5.62
CA ALA A 26 11.11 -2.66 -5.92
C ALA A 26 10.07 -1.57 -6.20
N ASP A 27 10.42 -0.32 -5.94
CA ASP A 27 9.52 0.85 -6.06
C ASP A 27 8.90 0.99 -7.46
N ASN A 28 9.68 0.67 -8.50
CA ASN A 28 9.28 0.74 -9.89
C ASN A 28 8.56 -0.51 -10.41
N HIS A 29 8.42 -1.57 -9.61
CA HIS A 29 7.64 -2.74 -10.00
C HIS A 29 6.17 -2.37 -10.05
N LYS A 30 5.44 -2.96 -11.01
CA LYS A 30 3.98 -2.87 -11.01
C LYS A 30 3.40 -3.75 -9.92
N VAL A 31 2.35 -3.28 -9.26
CA VAL A 31 1.58 -4.04 -8.27
C VAL A 31 1.12 -5.37 -8.84
N GLU A 32 0.67 -5.40 -10.11
CA GLU A 32 0.25 -6.62 -10.82
C GLU A 32 1.31 -7.75 -10.85
N THR A 33 2.61 -7.39 -10.75
CA THR A 33 3.71 -8.36 -10.70
C THR A 33 3.70 -9.20 -9.42
N HIS A 34 3.08 -8.68 -8.37
CA HIS A 34 3.09 -9.21 -7.02
C HIS A 34 1.78 -9.91 -6.62
N ILE A 35 0.66 -9.59 -7.26
CA ILE A 35 -0.66 -10.03 -6.79
C ILE A 35 -1.56 -10.67 -7.86
N GLY A 36 -1.27 -10.49 -9.15
CA GLY A 36 -2.14 -10.92 -10.26
C GLY A 36 -2.40 -9.82 -11.28
N LYS A 37 -2.90 -10.17 -12.47
CA LYS A 37 -3.06 -9.23 -13.60
C LYS A 37 -4.43 -8.57 -13.71
N ASP A 38 -5.43 -9.09 -12.99
CA ASP A 38 -6.81 -8.66 -13.17
C ASP A 38 -7.30 -7.75 -12.03
N ALA A 39 -8.30 -6.91 -12.32
CA ALA A 39 -8.84 -5.94 -11.35
C ALA A 39 -9.43 -6.60 -10.09
N VAL A 40 -9.93 -7.83 -10.22
CA VAL A 40 -10.45 -8.63 -9.10
C VAL A 40 -9.34 -8.94 -8.08
N ASP A 41 -8.16 -9.31 -8.56
CA ASP A 41 -7.00 -9.61 -7.71
C ASP A 41 -6.51 -8.34 -7.00
N LEU A 42 -6.53 -7.21 -7.71
CA LEU A 42 -6.19 -5.91 -7.13
C LEU A 42 -7.12 -5.49 -6.01
N ASP A 43 -8.44 -5.53 -6.22
CA ASP A 43 -9.39 -5.14 -5.17
C ASP A 43 -9.33 -6.10 -3.97
N ALA A 44 -9.10 -7.40 -4.20
CA ALA A 44 -8.88 -8.37 -3.13
C ALA A 44 -7.60 -8.04 -2.34
N PHE A 45 -6.51 -7.73 -3.02
CA PHE A 45 -5.25 -7.33 -2.38
C PHE A 45 -5.37 -6.02 -1.60
N LEU A 46 -5.96 -4.97 -2.19
CA LEU A 46 -6.15 -3.70 -1.48
C LEU A 46 -7.03 -3.87 -0.24
N ARG A 47 -8.03 -4.77 -0.30
CA ARG A 47 -8.82 -5.15 0.87
C ARG A 47 -7.98 -5.87 1.93
N ASP A 48 -7.05 -6.74 1.53
CA ASP A 48 -6.13 -7.40 2.47
C ASP A 48 -5.22 -6.39 3.14
N VAL A 49 -4.61 -5.48 2.37
CA VAL A 49 -3.82 -4.35 2.88
C VAL A 49 -4.64 -3.52 3.88
N ASN A 50 -5.87 -3.13 3.54
CA ASN A 50 -6.74 -2.38 4.46
C ASN A 50 -7.04 -3.13 5.77
N ASN A 51 -7.00 -4.47 5.75
CA ASN A 51 -7.28 -5.31 6.90
C ASN A 51 -6.05 -5.68 7.73
N LEU A 52 -4.83 -5.36 7.28
CA LEU A 52 -3.61 -5.58 8.07
C LEU A 52 -3.74 -4.86 9.42
N PRO A 53 -3.35 -5.47 10.55
CA PRO A 53 -3.63 -4.93 11.89
C PRO A 53 -3.24 -3.46 12.08
N ARG A 54 -2.07 -3.07 11.55
CA ARG A 54 -1.59 -1.69 11.57
C ARG A 54 -2.51 -0.76 10.78
N TYR A 55 -2.76 -1.08 9.51
CA TYR A 55 -3.54 -0.25 8.60
C TYR A 55 -5.01 -0.18 8.99
N ARG A 56 -5.59 -1.28 9.47
CA ARG A 56 -6.95 -1.34 10.00
C ARG A 56 -7.12 -0.48 11.26
N SER A 57 -6.21 -0.63 12.23
CA SER A 57 -6.21 0.20 13.44
C SER A 57 -6.03 1.67 13.10
N ASP A 58 -5.19 1.94 12.11
CA ASP A 58 -4.96 3.28 11.64
C ASP A 58 -6.14 3.83 10.84
N GLY A 59 -7.05 3.02 10.30
CA GLY A 59 -8.20 3.41 9.49
C GLY A 59 -7.89 3.65 8.00
N LEU A 60 -6.88 2.95 7.47
CA LEU A 60 -6.51 2.98 6.06
C LEU A 60 -7.67 2.48 5.18
N PHE A 61 -7.87 3.15 4.05
CA PHE A 61 -8.83 2.72 3.04
C PHE A 61 -8.33 3.02 1.63
N LEU A 62 -7.86 1.96 0.95
CA LEU A 62 -7.44 1.95 -0.44
C LEU A 62 -8.51 1.31 -1.33
N THR A 63 -8.63 1.81 -2.56
CA THR A 63 -9.53 1.28 -3.60
C THR A 63 -8.85 1.32 -4.96
N SER A 64 -9.30 0.48 -5.90
CA SER A 64 -8.82 0.49 -7.30
C SER A 64 -9.01 1.83 -8.02
N ALA A 65 -9.93 2.68 -7.55
CA ALA A 65 -10.09 4.05 -8.03
C ALA A 65 -8.90 4.95 -7.69
N LYS A 66 -8.21 4.69 -6.56
CA LYS A 66 -7.01 5.43 -6.14
C LYS A 66 -5.71 4.74 -6.57
N VAL A 67 -5.74 3.43 -6.78
CA VAL A 67 -4.59 2.62 -7.20
C VAL A 67 -5.01 1.77 -8.40
N PRO A 68 -4.72 2.21 -9.65
CA PRO A 68 -5.09 1.43 -10.83
C PRO A 68 -4.24 0.13 -10.93
N PRO A 69 -4.67 -0.89 -11.69
CA PRO A 69 -3.92 -2.15 -11.85
C PRO A 69 -2.51 -1.98 -12.40
N SER A 70 -2.32 -0.98 -13.27
CA SER A 70 -1.01 -0.62 -13.82
C SER A 70 -0.12 0.15 -12.85
N ALA A 71 -0.58 0.43 -11.63
CA ALA A 71 0.15 1.21 -10.66
C ALA A 71 1.48 0.55 -10.28
N SER A 72 2.51 1.36 -10.08
CA SER A 72 3.74 0.92 -9.44
C SER A 72 3.56 0.76 -7.94
N VAL A 73 4.47 0.03 -7.31
CA VAL A 73 4.55 -0.08 -5.85
C VAL A 73 4.75 1.31 -5.21
N ASP A 74 5.52 2.19 -5.83
CA ASP A 74 5.65 3.59 -5.41
C ASP A 74 4.31 4.35 -5.45
N GLN A 75 3.49 4.14 -6.49
CA GLN A 75 2.16 4.75 -6.57
C GLN A 75 1.22 4.21 -5.50
N LEU A 76 1.28 2.92 -5.19
CA LEU A 76 0.56 2.31 -4.08
C LEU A 76 1.01 2.90 -2.73
N LEU A 77 2.31 3.04 -2.51
CA LEU A 77 2.89 3.66 -1.32
C LEU A 77 2.43 5.12 -1.17
N ASN A 78 2.45 5.87 -2.26
CA ASN A 78 1.93 7.24 -2.29
C ASN A 78 0.43 7.28 -1.94
N ALA A 79 -0.38 6.33 -2.42
CA ALA A 79 -1.79 6.26 -2.05
C ALA A 79 -2.01 6.00 -0.56
N VAL A 80 -1.18 5.16 0.07
CA VAL A 80 -1.18 4.94 1.52
C VAL A 80 -0.83 6.23 2.27
N VAL A 81 0.26 6.88 1.87
CA VAL A 81 0.72 8.14 2.50
C VAL A 81 -0.32 9.25 2.35
N GLN A 82 -0.94 9.38 1.18
CA GLN A 82 -2.01 10.35 0.97
C GLN A 82 -3.24 10.04 1.82
N ASN A 83 -3.62 8.77 1.99
CA ASN A 83 -4.71 8.41 2.90
C ASN A 83 -4.43 8.85 4.35
N TYR A 84 -3.19 8.69 4.84
CA TYR A 84 -2.79 9.22 6.15
C TYR A 84 -2.91 10.75 6.21
N ARG A 85 -2.39 11.45 5.20
CA ARG A 85 -2.42 12.93 5.13
C ARG A 85 -3.84 13.49 5.05
N ASP A 86 -4.69 12.92 4.21
CA ASP A 86 -6.12 13.27 4.08
C ASP A 86 -6.85 13.17 5.42
N ARG A 87 -6.36 12.30 6.31
CA ARG A 87 -6.91 12.04 7.65
C ARG A 87 -6.20 12.84 8.75
N GLY A 88 -5.36 13.80 8.37
CA GLY A 88 -4.66 14.70 9.29
C GLY A 88 -3.51 14.05 10.06
N TRP A 89 -2.97 12.92 9.57
CA TRP A 89 -1.77 12.33 10.16
C TRP A 89 -0.52 13.04 9.65
N LEU A 90 0.46 13.20 10.54
CA LEU A 90 1.80 13.61 10.15
C LEU A 90 2.53 12.40 9.55
N VAL A 91 3.07 12.56 8.34
CA VAL A 91 3.97 11.56 7.74
C VAL A 91 5.35 12.18 7.58
N THR A 92 6.29 11.73 8.41
CA THR A 92 7.69 12.18 8.34
C THR A 92 8.36 11.55 7.12
N LEU A 93 8.85 12.38 6.21
CA LEU A 93 9.59 11.98 5.02
C LEU A 93 11.05 11.62 5.39
N PRO A 94 11.75 10.83 4.56
CA PRO A 94 13.17 10.58 4.73
C PRO A 94 14.01 11.86 4.62
#